data_AF-A0A1E3HQJ1-F1
#
_entry.id   AF-A0A1E3HQJ1-F1
#
_cell.length_a   1.000
_cell.length_b   1.000
_cell.length_c   1.000
_cell.angle_alpha   90.00
_cell.angle_beta   90.00
_cell.angle_gamma   90.00
#
_symmetry.space_group_name_H-M   'P 1'
#
loop_
_entity.id
_entity.type
_entity.pdbx_description
1 polymer ?
#
loop_
_entity_poly.entity_id
_entity_poly.type
_entity_poly.pdbx_seq_one_letter_code
_entity_poly.pdbx_strand_id
1 'polypeptide(L)'
;MSTPLIQQFPSLAAYPPSFLKDLLSSPELTEAFLFSLPEVQQLAAEVERVGRENDEIAGKNLELRDELLALRDATAQSYAHAEGLKRNWADIEKNQKDLYQRVRPSFLHLRLKHSLSAQDEASEKIASAFIEGRSAGNSRPGSRIDSPVPIGDGPADRVSLSYLGLRH
;
A
#
# COMPACT_ATOMS: atom_id res chain seq x y z
N MET A 1 -49.82 55.68 11.72
CA MET A 1 -49.82 54.45 10.91
C MET A 1 -48.36 54.05 10.70
N SER A 2 -47.84 53.14 11.52
CA SER A 2 -46.47 52.63 11.34
C SER A 2 -46.45 51.67 10.16
N THR A 3 -45.71 52.00 9.12
CA THR A 3 -45.45 51.08 8.01
C THR A 3 -44.32 50.12 8.42
N PRO A 4 -44.28 48.90 7.87
CA PRO A 4 -43.22 47.92 8.17
C PRO A 4 -41.82 48.45 7.85
N LEU A 5 -41.70 49.37 6.88
CA LEU A 5 -40.47 50.08 6.56
C LEU A 5 -39.97 50.97 7.71
N ILE A 6 -40.88 51.65 8.43
CA ILE A 6 -40.51 52.51 9.57
C ILE A 6 -40.13 51.66 10.81
N GLN A 7 -40.64 50.43 10.91
CA GLN A 7 -40.22 49.49 11.96
C GLN A 7 -38.79 48.96 11.74
N GLN A 8 -38.39 48.73 10.47
CA GLN A 8 -37.05 48.24 10.14
C GLN A 8 -36.02 49.36 10.01
N PHE A 9 -36.45 50.56 9.63
CA PHE A 9 -35.60 51.75 9.48
C PHE A 9 -36.23 52.91 10.25
N PRO A 10 -36.03 52.99 11.58
CA PRO A 10 -36.63 54.04 12.42
C PRO A 10 -36.15 55.44 12.04
N SER A 11 -34.98 55.55 11.41
CA SER A 11 -34.43 56.76 10.79
C SER A 11 -35.31 57.36 9.68
N LEU A 12 -36.20 56.58 9.07
CA LEU A 12 -37.16 57.06 8.07
C LEU A 12 -38.35 57.82 8.67
N ALA A 13 -38.61 57.67 9.97
CA ALA A 13 -39.71 58.36 10.65
C ALA A 13 -39.53 59.89 10.72
N ALA A 14 -38.29 60.38 10.54
CA ALA A 14 -37.97 61.80 10.53
C ALA A 14 -38.38 62.52 9.24
N TYR A 15 -38.69 61.78 8.16
CA TYR A 15 -38.95 62.34 6.85
C TYR A 15 -40.45 62.44 6.52
N PRO A 16 -40.88 63.47 5.75
CA PRO A 16 -42.28 63.63 5.38
C PRO A 16 -42.81 62.45 4.55
N PRO A 17 -44.07 62.02 4.75
CA PRO A 17 -44.67 60.93 3.97
C PRO A 17 -44.78 61.22 2.47
N SER A 18 -44.82 62.49 2.06
CA SER A 18 -44.79 62.93 0.65
C SER A 18 -43.44 62.67 0.01
N PHE A 19 -42.35 62.99 0.72
CA PHE A 19 -40.99 62.73 0.27
C PHE A 19 -40.72 61.23 0.12
N LEU A 20 -41.20 60.41 1.06
CA LEU A 20 -41.11 58.95 0.96
C LEU A 20 -41.85 58.38 -0.26
N LYS A 21 -42.99 58.96 -0.65
CA LYS A 21 -43.72 58.54 -1.85
C LYS A 21 -43.02 58.94 -3.15
N ASP A 22 -42.48 60.14 -3.22
CA ASP A 22 -41.70 60.59 -4.38
C ASP A 22 -40.42 59.76 -4.52
N LEU A 23 -39.78 59.43 -3.40
CA LEU A 23 -38.61 58.55 -3.36
C LEU A 23 -38.94 57.15 -3.89
N LEU A 24 -40.04 56.54 -3.42
CA LEU A 24 -40.51 55.23 -3.92
C LEU A 24 -40.94 55.24 -5.40
N SER A 25 -41.15 56.40 -5.99
CA SER A 25 -41.55 56.55 -7.40
C SER A 25 -40.35 56.50 -8.36
N SER A 26 -39.12 56.61 -7.84
CA SER A 26 -37.88 56.68 -8.63
C SER A 26 -36.82 55.74 -8.06
N PRO A 27 -36.62 54.54 -8.65
CA PRO A 27 -35.76 53.49 -8.08
C PRO A 27 -34.30 53.91 -7.89
N GLU A 28 -33.74 54.75 -8.77
CA GLU A 28 -32.33 55.20 -8.68
C GLU A 28 -32.11 56.14 -7.48
N LEU A 29 -33.10 56.97 -7.17
CA LEU A 29 -33.07 57.85 -6.00
C LEU A 29 -33.26 57.06 -4.71
N THR A 30 -34.11 56.03 -4.72
CA THR A 30 -34.29 55.13 -3.58
C THR A 30 -32.99 54.42 -3.24
N GLU A 31 -32.27 53.92 -4.25
CA GLU A 31 -30.99 53.23 -4.05
C GLU A 31 -29.93 54.17 -3.47
N ALA A 32 -29.77 55.37 -4.06
CA ALA A 32 -28.83 56.38 -3.54
C ALA A 32 -29.16 56.83 -2.11
N PHE A 33 -30.45 56.98 -1.79
CA PHE A 33 -30.90 57.33 -0.45
C PHE A 33 -30.73 56.17 0.54
N LEU A 34 -30.93 54.92 0.11
CA LEU A 34 -30.76 53.73 0.94
C LEU A 34 -29.31 53.62 1.44
N PHE A 35 -28.32 53.88 0.58
CA PHE A 35 -26.91 53.93 0.97
C PHE A 35 -26.56 55.11 1.88
N SER A 36 -27.42 56.11 1.99
CA SER A 36 -27.25 57.22 2.94
C SER A 36 -27.73 56.87 4.36
N LEU A 37 -28.51 55.80 4.53
CA LEU A 37 -29.02 55.39 5.84
C LEU A 37 -27.91 54.79 6.70
N PRO A 38 -27.81 55.18 7.98
CA PRO A 38 -26.76 54.71 8.87
C PRO A 38 -26.84 53.20 9.11
N GLU A 39 -28.04 52.62 9.15
CA GLU A 39 -28.23 51.18 9.32
C GLU A 39 -27.68 50.38 8.13
N VAL A 40 -27.81 50.92 6.91
CA VAL A 40 -27.33 50.27 5.68
C VAL A 40 -25.80 50.42 5.56
N GLN A 41 -25.23 51.55 5.98
CA GLN A 41 -23.78 51.74 6.03
C GLN A 41 -23.12 50.82 7.07
N GLN A 42 -23.74 50.66 8.23
CA GLN A 42 -23.27 49.72 9.26
C GLN A 42 -23.31 48.27 8.76
N LEU A 43 -24.40 47.89 8.08
CA LEU A 43 -24.51 46.57 7.47
C LEU A 43 -23.47 46.35 6.38
N ALA A 44 -23.24 47.34 5.52
CA ALA A 44 -22.22 47.28 4.47
C ALA A 44 -20.81 47.11 5.07
N ALA A 45 -20.48 47.90 6.10
CA ALA A 45 -19.20 47.80 6.79
C ALA A 45 -19.01 46.43 7.46
N GLU A 46 -20.08 45.85 8.03
CA GLU A 46 -20.05 44.52 8.63
C GLU A 46 -19.87 43.42 7.57
N VAL A 47 -20.54 43.54 6.43
CA VAL A 47 -20.38 42.62 5.30
C VAL A 47 -18.95 42.66 4.76
N GLU A 48 -18.36 43.85 4.61
CA GLU A 48 -16.95 43.99 4.22
C GLU A 48 -15.98 43.42 5.27
N ARG A 49 -16.28 43.58 6.56
CA ARG A 49 -15.48 42.99 7.65
C ARG A 49 -15.49 41.47 7.56
N VAL A 50 -16.67 40.86 7.47
CA VAL A 50 -16.81 39.41 7.37
C VAL A 50 -16.22 38.88 6.07
N GLY A 51 -16.35 39.63 4.96
CA GLY A 51 -15.71 39.30 3.69
C GLY A 51 -14.19 39.20 3.83
N ARG A 52 -13.55 40.21 4.43
CA ARG A 52 -12.10 40.19 4.68
C ARG A 52 -11.67 39.04 5.58
N GLU A 53 -12.42 38.78 6.65
CA GLU A 53 -12.12 37.66 7.56
C GLU A 53 -12.23 36.30 6.84
N ASN A 54 -13.23 36.14 5.96
CA ASN A 54 -13.39 34.93 5.18
C ASN A 54 -12.24 34.76 4.17
N ASP A 55 -11.82 35.84 3.50
CA ASP A 55 -10.69 35.82 2.56
C ASP A 55 -9.37 35.46 3.27
N GLU A 56 -9.14 35.99 4.47
CA GLU A 56 -7.97 35.60 5.29
C GLU A 56 -8.00 34.13 5.69
N ILE A 57 -9.17 33.59 6.07
CA ILE A 57 -9.34 32.18 6.41
C ILE A 57 -9.13 31.31 5.16
N ALA A 58 -9.69 31.72 4.01
CA ALA A 58 -9.50 31.03 2.74
C ALA A 58 -8.02 31.00 2.33
N GLY A 59 -7.28 32.10 2.52
CA GLY A 59 -5.84 32.17 2.31
C GLY A 59 -5.07 31.16 3.16
N LYS A 60 -5.31 31.14 4.48
CA LYS A 60 -4.68 30.17 5.40
C LYS A 60 -5.02 28.72 5.04
N ASN A 61 -6.26 28.46 4.65
CA ASN A 61 -6.68 27.12 4.22
C ASN A 61 -5.96 26.67 2.94
N LEU A 62 -5.74 27.58 1.99
CA LEU A 62 -5.00 27.30 0.76
C LEU A 62 -3.51 27.05 1.04
N GLU A 63 -2.90 27.84 1.93
CA GLU A 63 -1.50 27.65 2.36
C GLU A 63 -1.29 26.27 3.00
N LEU A 64 -2.19 25.86 3.91
CA LEU A 64 -2.09 24.57 4.61
C LEU A 64 -2.41 23.38 3.70
N ARG A 65 -3.17 23.58 2.61
CA ARG A 65 -3.63 22.49 1.75
C ARG A 65 -2.46 21.68 1.20
N ASP A 66 -1.44 22.36 0.69
CA ASP A 66 -0.35 21.70 0.00
C ASP A 66 0.53 20.91 0.99
N GLU A 67 0.73 21.43 2.21
CA GLU A 67 1.39 20.70 3.30
C GLU A 67 0.59 19.46 3.73
N LEU A 68 -0.73 19.60 3.91
CA LEU A 68 -1.60 18.48 4.28
C LEU A 68 -1.64 17.38 3.21
N LEU A 69 -1.64 17.77 1.93
CA LEU A 69 -1.55 16.82 0.82
C LEU A 69 -0.20 16.09 0.81
N ALA A 70 0.90 16.83 1.00
CA ALA A 70 2.24 16.24 1.08
C ALA A 70 2.34 15.26 2.27
N LEU A 71 1.81 15.63 3.44
CA LEU A 71 1.81 14.78 4.63
C LEU A 71 0.96 13.51 4.43
N ARG A 72 -0.21 13.64 3.78
CA ARG A 72 -1.06 12.50 3.44
C ARG A 72 -0.31 11.53 2.53
N ASP A 73 0.33 12.04 1.49
CA ASP A 73 1.02 11.20 0.50
C ASP A 73 2.26 10.53 1.12
N ALA A 74 3.02 11.24 1.95
CA ALA A 74 4.14 10.66 2.71
C ALA A 74 3.67 9.54 3.66
N THR A 75 2.55 9.75 4.36
CA THR A 75 1.96 8.74 5.25
C THR A 75 1.51 7.51 4.47
N ALA A 76 0.85 7.72 3.32
CA ALA A 76 0.41 6.63 2.45
C ALA A 76 1.60 5.80 1.93
N GLN A 77 2.69 6.45 1.53
CA GLN A 77 3.91 5.78 1.08
C GLN A 77 4.57 4.98 2.21
N SER A 78 4.71 5.58 3.39
CA SER A 78 5.28 4.90 4.57
C SER A 78 4.45 3.69 4.98
N TYR A 79 3.12 3.82 4.96
CA TYR A 79 2.20 2.73 5.25
C TYR A 79 2.29 1.61 4.22
N ALA A 80 2.31 1.94 2.93
CA ALA A 80 2.48 0.97 1.85
C ALA A 80 3.81 0.21 1.97
N HIS A 81 4.89 0.92 2.32
CA HIS A 81 6.20 0.31 2.57
C HIS A 81 6.17 -0.64 3.77
N ALA A 82 5.56 -0.25 4.89
CA ALA A 82 5.42 -1.08 6.08
C ALA A 82 4.59 -2.36 5.80
N GLU A 83 3.47 -2.23 5.08
CA GLU A 83 2.67 -3.38 4.67
C GLU A 83 3.42 -4.28 3.66
N GLY A 84 4.28 -3.71 2.80
CA GLY A 84 5.20 -4.48 1.97
C GLY A 84 6.18 -5.31 2.79
N LEU A 85 6.84 -4.69 3.78
CA LEU A 85 7.74 -5.37 4.70
C LEU A 85 7.05 -6.47 5.51
N LYS A 86 5.82 -6.23 5.96
CA LYS A 86 5.03 -7.22 6.69
C LYS A 86 4.72 -8.45 5.86
N ARG A 87 4.39 -8.29 4.56
CA ARG A 87 4.20 -9.42 3.64
C ARG A 87 5.51 -10.20 3.45
N ASN A 88 6.60 -9.48 3.20
CA ASN A 88 7.93 -10.10 3.06
C ASN A 88 8.33 -10.86 4.33
N TRP A 89 8.03 -10.31 5.50
CA TRP A 89 8.28 -10.96 6.78
C TRP A 89 7.51 -12.28 6.93
N ALA A 90 6.23 -12.30 6.55
CA ALA A 90 5.43 -13.52 6.59
C ALA A 90 6.02 -14.62 5.68
N ASP A 91 6.53 -14.26 4.50
CA ASP A 91 7.19 -15.20 3.60
C ASP A 91 8.51 -15.72 4.19
N ILE A 92 9.31 -14.84 4.79
CA ILE A 92 10.56 -15.22 5.47
C ILE A 92 10.27 -16.16 6.64
N GLU A 93 9.24 -15.86 7.46
CA GLU A 93 8.85 -16.69 8.59
C GLU A 93 8.41 -18.09 8.15
N LYS A 94 7.62 -18.17 7.07
CA LYS A 94 7.22 -19.44 6.46
C LYS A 94 8.45 -20.23 6.00
N ASN A 95 9.35 -19.60 5.24
CA ASN A 95 10.57 -20.24 4.75
C ASN A 95 11.47 -20.71 5.90
N GLN A 96 11.61 -19.88 6.93
CA GLN A 96 12.35 -20.21 8.15
C GLN A 96 11.74 -21.46 8.81
N LYS A 97 10.42 -21.50 9.02
CA LYS A 97 9.72 -22.65 9.61
C LYS A 97 9.94 -23.93 8.79
N ASP A 98 9.86 -23.85 7.47
CA ASP A 98 10.08 -25.00 6.58
C ASP A 98 11.53 -25.51 6.68
N LEU A 99 12.52 -24.61 6.74
CA LEU A 99 13.92 -24.97 6.96
C LEU A 99 14.13 -25.62 8.33
N TYR A 100 13.58 -25.05 9.40
CA TYR A 100 13.67 -25.62 10.73
C TYR A 100 13.06 -27.01 10.81
N GLN A 101 11.92 -27.26 10.15
CA GLN A 101 11.32 -28.59 10.12
C GLN A 101 12.24 -29.62 9.46
N ARG A 102 12.88 -29.28 8.34
CA ARG A 102 13.78 -30.18 7.60
C ARG A 102 15.09 -30.45 8.33
N VAL A 103 15.63 -29.45 9.02
CA VAL A 103 16.94 -29.52 9.69
C VAL A 103 16.80 -29.87 11.18
N ARG A 104 15.57 -30.02 11.68
CA ARG A 104 15.34 -30.42 13.08
C ARG A 104 16.04 -31.75 13.36
N PRO A 105 16.84 -31.86 14.44
CA PRO A 105 17.59 -33.08 14.75
C PRO A 105 16.72 -34.34 14.79
N SER A 106 15.49 -34.22 15.32
CA SER A 106 14.54 -35.34 15.34
C SER A 106 14.10 -35.78 13.94
N PHE A 107 13.88 -34.84 13.01
CA PHE A 107 13.50 -35.14 11.63
C PHE A 107 14.68 -35.71 10.84
N LEU A 108 15.89 -35.18 11.05
CA LEU A 108 17.11 -35.73 10.46
C LEU A 108 17.37 -37.16 10.93
N HIS A 109 17.21 -37.44 12.23
CA HIS A 109 17.37 -38.77 12.79
C HIS A 109 16.33 -39.76 12.23
N LEU A 110 15.07 -39.33 12.07
CA LEU A 110 14.03 -40.12 11.43
C LEU A 110 14.36 -40.42 9.96
N ARG A 111 14.80 -39.41 9.20
CA ARG A 111 15.21 -39.57 7.79
C ARG A 111 16.41 -40.53 7.66
N LEU A 112 17.38 -40.46 8.58
CA LEU A 112 18.50 -41.40 8.63
C LEU A 112 18.04 -42.83 8.92
N LYS A 113 17.12 -43.02 9.88
CA LYS A 113 16.53 -44.35 10.17
C LYS A 113 15.82 -44.94 8.95
N HIS A 114 15.02 -44.13 8.24
CA HIS A 114 14.38 -44.57 7.01
C HIS A 114 15.39 -44.93 5.91
N SER A 115 16.43 -44.12 5.73
CA SER A 115 17.50 -44.40 4.76
C SER A 115 18.24 -45.70 5.10
N LEU A 116 18.52 -45.95 6.37
CA LEU A 116 19.18 -47.17 6.84
C LEU A 116 18.30 -48.39 6.60
N SER A 117 17.01 -48.31 6.92
CA SER A 117 16.05 -49.39 6.66
C SER A 117 15.89 -49.68 5.16
N ALA A 118 15.86 -48.66 4.32
CA ALA A 118 15.79 -48.83 2.87
C ALA A 118 17.07 -49.46 2.30
N GLN A 119 18.24 -49.10 2.86
CA GLN A 119 19.51 -49.71 2.51
C GLN A 119 19.57 -51.18 2.93
N ASP A 120 19.07 -51.49 4.12
CA ASP A 120 18.99 -52.87 4.63
C ASP A 120 18.09 -53.72 3.73
N GLU A 121 16.89 -53.23 3.39
CA GLU A 121 15.99 -53.91 2.46
C GLU A 121 16.61 -54.09 1.06
N ALA A 122 17.34 -53.09 0.55
CA ALA A 122 18.07 -53.22 -0.71
C ALA A 122 19.20 -54.25 -0.62
N SER A 123 19.88 -54.33 0.51
CA SER A 123 20.96 -55.29 0.76
C SER A 123 20.42 -56.71 0.84
N GLU A 124 19.30 -56.92 1.53
CA GLU A 124 18.59 -58.21 1.62
C GLU A 124 18.07 -58.68 0.26
N LYS A 125 17.57 -57.76 -0.58
CA LYS A 125 17.18 -58.08 -1.96
C LYS A 125 18.38 -58.58 -2.79
N ILE A 126 19.53 -57.93 -2.66
CA ILE A 126 20.76 -58.35 -3.36
C ILE A 126 21.25 -59.70 -2.83
N ALA A 127 21.22 -59.90 -1.51
CA ALA A 127 21.62 -61.15 -0.87
C ALA A 127 20.71 -62.32 -1.28
N SER A 128 19.39 -62.09 -1.28
CA SER A 128 18.39 -63.07 -1.72
C SER A 128 18.57 -63.41 -3.20
N ALA A 129 18.76 -62.41 -4.07
CA ALA A 129 19.08 -62.63 -5.48
C ALA A 129 20.39 -63.42 -5.68
N PHE A 130 21.40 -63.20 -4.83
CA PHE A 130 22.64 -63.98 -4.86
C PHE A 130 22.42 -65.43 -4.43
N ILE A 131 21.64 -65.68 -3.37
CA ILE A 131 21.31 -67.04 -2.90
C ILE A 131 20.45 -67.78 -3.92
N GLU A 132 19.46 -67.13 -4.52
CA GLU A 132 18.62 -67.69 -5.57
C GLU A 132 19.46 -67.98 -6.83
N GLY A 133 20.32 -67.05 -7.25
CA GLY A 133 21.27 -67.24 -8.35
C GLY A 133 22.31 -68.33 -8.07
N ARG A 134 22.67 -68.57 -6.81
CA ARG A 134 23.55 -69.66 -6.38
C ARG A 134 22.81 -71.00 -6.24
N SER A 135 21.53 -70.98 -5.91
CA SER A 135 20.67 -72.17 -5.82
C SER A 135 20.22 -72.68 -7.20
N ALA A 136 20.18 -71.80 -8.21
CA ALA A 136 20.01 -72.18 -9.61
C ALA A 136 21.29 -72.74 -10.27
N GLY A 137 22.39 -72.89 -9.53
CA GLY A 137 23.72 -73.06 -10.12
C GLY A 137 24.69 -73.93 -9.34
N ASN A 138 24.36 -75.21 -9.12
CA ASN A 138 25.39 -76.27 -9.06
C ASN A 138 25.92 -76.60 -10.47
N SER A 139 26.10 -75.56 -11.29
CA SER A 139 26.65 -75.60 -12.64
C SER A 139 27.38 -74.28 -12.85
N ARG A 140 28.65 -74.25 -12.47
CA ARG A 140 29.63 -73.35 -13.07
C ARG A 140 30.11 -73.99 -14.39
N PRO A 141 30.60 -73.22 -15.39
CA PRO A 141 31.24 -71.91 -15.21
C PRO A 141 30.81 -70.83 -16.23
N GLY A 142 31.08 -69.58 -15.88
CA GLY A 142 30.94 -68.46 -16.82
C GLY A 142 31.31 -67.14 -16.16
N SER A 143 32.60 -66.86 -16.08
CA SER A 143 33.12 -65.51 -15.84
C SER A 143 32.56 -64.57 -16.91
N ARG A 144 31.69 -63.64 -16.53
CA ARG A 144 31.40 -62.45 -17.34
C ARG A 144 31.42 -61.24 -16.42
N ILE A 145 32.60 -60.65 -16.36
CA ILE A 145 32.78 -59.27 -15.90
C ILE A 145 32.22 -58.42 -17.03
N ASP A 146 30.96 -58.00 -16.92
CA ASP A 146 30.46 -56.90 -17.75
C ASP A 146 30.96 -55.61 -17.12
N SER A 147 32.09 -55.12 -17.62
CA SER A 147 32.53 -53.75 -17.41
C SER A 147 31.53 -52.80 -18.07
N PRO A 148 30.98 -51.80 -17.36
CA PRO A 148 30.16 -50.79 -18.01
C PRO A 148 31.06 -49.92 -18.89
N VAL A 149 30.77 -49.92 -20.19
CA VAL A 149 31.33 -49.00 -21.19
C VAL A 149 30.92 -47.57 -20.83
N PRO A 150 31.84 -46.59 -20.83
CA PRO A 150 31.47 -45.19 -20.70
C PRO A 150 30.99 -44.68 -22.05
N ILE A 151 29.69 -44.43 -22.19
CA ILE A 151 29.15 -43.67 -23.32
C ILE A 151 29.27 -42.20 -22.96
N GLY A 152 30.35 -41.57 -23.43
CA GLY A 152 30.39 -40.14 -23.66
C GLY A 152 29.78 -39.82 -25.02
N ASP A 153 28.84 -38.87 -25.07
CA ASP A 153 28.90 -37.64 -25.87
C ASP A 153 27.50 -37.09 -26.20
N GLY A 154 27.27 -35.83 -25.83
CA GLY A 154 26.13 -35.01 -26.26
C GLY A 154 25.87 -33.82 -25.31
N PRO A 155 25.71 -32.58 -25.81
CA PRO A 155 26.38 -31.40 -25.26
C PRO A 155 25.58 -30.67 -24.18
N ALA A 156 26.27 -30.27 -23.11
CA ALA A 156 25.77 -29.28 -22.16
C ALA A 156 26.10 -27.88 -22.68
N ASP A 157 25.05 -27.14 -23.04
CA ASP A 157 25.06 -25.69 -23.20
C ASP A 157 25.76 -25.03 -22.01
N ARG A 158 26.94 -24.45 -22.29
CA ARG A 158 27.58 -23.49 -21.40
C ARG A 158 27.18 -22.08 -21.84
N VAL A 159 26.19 -21.52 -21.17
CA VAL A 159 26.01 -20.08 -21.12
C VAL A 159 26.85 -19.53 -19.97
N SER A 160 27.80 -18.67 -20.35
CA SER A 160 28.77 -17.98 -19.53
C SER A 160 28.17 -17.14 -18.42
N LEU A 161 28.76 -17.21 -17.22
CA LEU A 161 28.74 -16.12 -16.24
C LEU A 161 30.18 -15.74 -15.91
N SER A 162 30.66 -14.74 -16.64
CA SER A 162 31.83 -13.94 -16.31
C SER A 162 31.45 -12.87 -15.28
N TYR A 163 32.06 -12.93 -14.10
CA TYR A 163 32.19 -11.81 -13.16
C TYR A 163 33.57 -11.93 -12.49
N LEU A 164 34.57 -11.25 -13.06
CA LEU A 164 35.11 -9.95 -12.62
C LEU A 164 35.83 -10.00 -11.27
N GLY A 165 37.13 -9.70 -11.34
CA GLY A 165 38.06 -9.68 -10.23
C GLY A 165 37.80 -8.59 -9.20
N LEU A 166 38.17 -8.90 -7.97
CA LEU A 166 38.33 -7.95 -6.88
C LEU A 166 39.67 -7.20 -7.06
N ARG A 167 39.57 -5.89 -7.28
CA ARG A 167 40.52 -4.89 -6.77
C ARG A 167 39.78 -4.05 -5.75
N HIS A 168 40.28 -3.99 -4.53
CA HIS A 168 40.61 -2.76 -3.81
C HIS A 168 41.51 -3.11 -2.63
#